data_AF-A0A7C8HIG1-F1
#
_entry.id   AF-A0A7C8HIG1-F1
#
_cell.length_a   1.000
_cell.length_b   1.000
_cell.length_c   1.000
_cell.angle_alpha   90.00
_cell.angle_beta   90.00
_cell.angle_gamma   90.00
#
_symmetry.space_group_name_H-M   'P 1'
#
loop_
_entity.id
_entity.type
_entity.pdbx_description
1 polymer ?
#
loop_
_entity_poly.entity_id
_entity_poly.type
_entity_poly.pdbx_seq_one_letter_code
_entity_poly.pdbx_strand_id
1 'polypeptide(L)'
;MARARRLQRTHGLDLIVVDYLQLVTASSRRSEGRVQEVSEITQSLKALAKDLDVPVIALSQLSRQVEARDNKRPQLADLRESGSIEQDADIVMFVYRDEYYLKNGEPKPGSDEHMTWQRDLDSARNKAELIIGKQRHGSTGTIHLSFEGAFTRFGDLDEQPQSAYDE
;
A
#
# COMPACT_ATOMS: atom_id res chain seq x y z
N MET A 1 -14.07 15.71 7.43
CA MET A 1 -13.86 16.71 6.35
C MET A 1 -13.85 18.16 6.81
N ALA A 2 -14.77 18.61 7.69
CA ALA A 2 -14.85 20.02 8.12
C ALA A 2 -13.53 20.59 8.71
N ARG A 3 -12.77 19.78 9.45
CA ARG A 3 -11.46 20.18 10.00
C ARG A 3 -10.44 20.53 8.92
N ALA A 4 -10.34 19.72 7.86
CA ALA A 4 -9.43 19.97 6.75
C ALA A 4 -9.78 21.28 6.03
N ARG A 5 -11.07 21.51 5.72
CA ARG A 5 -11.51 22.78 5.11
C ARG A 5 -11.18 24.00 5.97
N ARG A 6 -11.35 23.89 7.29
CA ARG A 6 -10.98 24.95 8.22
C ARG A 6 -9.48 25.22 8.22
N LEU A 7 -8.66 24.16 8.25
CA LEU A 7 -7.21 24.27 8.19
C LEU A 7 -6.73 24.88 6.87
N GLN A 8 -7.26 24.45 5.72
CA GLN A 8 -6.96 25.05 4.41
C GLN A 8 -7.16 26.57 4.42
N ARG A 9 -8.31 27.04 4.93
CA ARG A 9 -8.65 28.47 4.95
C ARG A 9 -7.75 29.31 5.88
N THR A 10 -7.18 28.69 6.91
CA THR A 10 -6.45 29.41 7.96
C THR A 10 -4.94 29.32 7.80
N HIS A 11 -4.42 28.22 7.25
CA HIS A 11 -2.99 27.93 7.17
C HIS A 11 -2.53 27.49 5.77
N GLY A 12 -3.45 27.13 4.87
CA GLY A 12 -3.11 26.33 3.69
C GLY A 12 -2.77 24.88 4.05
N LEU A 13 -2.97 23.95 3.11
CA LEU A 13 -2.51 22.57 3.19
C LEU A 13 -1.94 22.20 1.83
N ASP A 14 -0.87 21.41 1.84
CA ASP A 14 -0.24 20.87 0.63
C ASP A 14 -0.44 19.35 0.50
N LEU A 15 -0.82 18.67 1.60
CA LEU A 15 -1.07 17.24 1.64
C LEU A 15 -2.04 16.90 2.78
N ILE A 16 -2.91 15.91 2.55
CA ILE A 16 -3.73 15.30 3.59
C ILE A 16 -3.45 13.80 3.64
N VAL A 17 -3.17 13.28 4.83
CA VAL A 17 -2.99 11.84 5.08
C VAL A 17 -4.08 11.35 6.03
N VAL A 18 -4.72 10.23 5.67
CA VAL A 18 -5.74 9.55 6.48
C VAL A 18 -5.27 8.13 6.79
N ASP A 19 -4.92 7.89 8.05
CA ASP A 19 -4.53 6.58 8.58
C ASP A 19 -5.59 6.11 9.59
N TYR A 20 -6.46 5.16 9.28
CA TYR A 20 -6.71 4.48 7.99
C TYR A 20 -8.22 4.46 7.71
N LEU A 21 -8.63 4.23 6.45
CA LEU A 21 -10.01 4.36 5.97
C LEU A 21 -11.03 3.63 6.85
N GLN A 22 -10.64 2.45 7.37
CA GLN A 22 -11.56 1.60 8.10
C GLN A 22 -12.04 2.20 9.43
N LEU A 23 -11.33 3.19 9.98
CA LEU A 23 -11.74 3.91 11.20
C LEU A 23 -12.60 5.15 10.92
N VAL A 24 -12.70 5.56 9.66
CA VAL A 24 -13.55 6.67 9.25
C VAL A 24 -14.99 6.19 9.23
N THR A 25 -15.88 6.95 9.85
CA THR A 25 -17.32 6.66 9.86
C THR A 25 -18.06 7.59 8.93
N ALA A 26 -19.01 7.05 8.16
CA ALA A 26 -19.93 7.87 7.41
C ALA A 26 -20.93 8.56 8.37
N SER A 27 -21.42 9.73 7.98
CA SER A 27 -22.33 10.53 8.82
C SER A 27 -23.74 9.95 8.97
N SER A 28 -24.09 8.90 8.23
CA SER A 28 -25.42 8.28 8.28
C SER A 28 -25.53 7.31 9.47
N ARG A 29 -26.43 7.62 10.42
CA ARG A 29 -26.73 6.76 11.60
C ARG A 29 -27.55 5.51 11.27
N ARG A 30 -27.69 5.15 10.00
CA ARG A 30 -28.41 3.94 9.59
C ARG A 30 -27.37 2.89 9.20
N SER A 31 -27.57 1.68 9.71
CA SER A 31 -26.79 0.47 9.42
C SER A 31 -26.83 0.14 7.93
N GLU A 32 -26.13 0.92 7.11
CA GLU A 32 -25.83 0.57 5.73
C GLU A 32 -24.65 -0.40 5.74
N GLY A 33 -24.62 -1.32 4.77
CA GLY A 33 -23.56 -2.31 4.67
C GLY A 33 -22.20 -1.64 4.51
N ARG A 34 -21.14 -2.28 5.02
CA ARG A 34 -19.78 -1.73 5.02
C ARG A 34 -19.28 -1.23 3.65
N VAL A 35 -19.69 -1.92 2.58
CA VAL A 35 -19.41 -1.54 1.18
C VAL A 35 -19.90 -0.13 0.86
N GLN A 36 -21.12 0.21 1.29
CA GLN A 36 -21.73 1.51 1.03
C GLN A 36 -21.00 2.60 1.81
N GLU A 37 -20.69 2.35 3.08
CA GLU A 37 -19.93 3.26 3.93
C GLU A 37 -18.55 3.58 3.34
N VAL A 38 -17.79 2.57 2.91
CA VAL A 38 -16.48 2.76 2.27
C VAL A 38 -16.62 3.60 1.01
N SER A 39 -17.66 3.35 0.21
CA SER A 39 -17.93 4.11 -1.02
C SER A 39 -18.24 5.58 -0.74
N GLU A 40 -19.01 5.89 0.30
CA GLU A 40 -19.28 7.28 0.69
C GLU A 40 -18.03 8.00 1.19
N ILE A 41 -17.18 7.28 1.94
CA ILE A 41 -15.92 7.82 2.46
C ILE A 41 -14.98 8.15 1.30
N THR A 42 -14.78 7.25 0.34
CA THR A 42 -13.87 7.45 -0.79
C THR A 42 -14.32 8.58 -1.70
N GLN A 43 -15.63 8.64 -2.01
CA GLN A 43 -16.21 9.75 -2.76
C GLN A 43 -16.05 11.09 -2.03
N SER A 44 -16.27 11.10 -0.72
CA SER A 44 -16.09 12.30 0.11
C SER A 44 -14.64 12.76 0.16
N LEU A 45 -13.68 11.83 0.21
CA LEU A 45 -12.24 12.13 0.14
C LEU A 45 -11.85 12.66 -1.24
N LYS A 46 -12.36 12.05 -2.32
CA LYS A 46 -12.10 12.52 -3.69
C LYS A 46 -12.68 13.91 -3.94
N ALA A 47 -13.88 14.18 -3.44
CA ALA A 47 -14.49 15.51 -3.49
C ALA A 47 -13.67 16.51 -2.67
N LEU A 48 -13.21 16.14 -1.47
CA LEU A 48 -12.35 17.00 -0.66
C LEU A 48 -11.04 17.35 -1.38
N ALA A 49 -10.38 16.36 -2.00
CA ALA A 49 -9.14 16.57 -2.74
C ALA A 49 -9.33 17.59 -3.87
N LYS A 50 -10.42 17.45 -4.65
CA LYS A 50 -10.77 18.38 -5.72
C LYS A 50 -11.12 19.77 -5.21
N ASP A 51 -11.92 19.85 -4.15
CA ASP A 51 -12.39 21.13 -3.60
C ASP A 51 -11.28 21.96 -2.98
N LEU A 52 -10.28 21.29 -2.39
CA LEU A 52 -9.14 21.96 -1.76
C LEU A 52 -7.95 22.11 -2.71
N ASP A 53 -7.98 21.43 -3.85
CA ASP A 53 -6.85 21.29 -4.78
C ASP A 53 -5.58 20.75 -4.08
N VAL A 54 -5.77 19.71 -3.26
CA VAL A 54 -4.71 19.13 -2.42
C VAL A 54 -4.71 17.61 -2.56
N PRO A 55 -3.54 16.97 -2.76
CA PRO A 55 -3.41 15.52 -2.74
C PRO A 55 -3.90 14.91 -1.41
N VAL A 56 -4.67 13.82 -1.51
CA VAL A 56 -5.15 13.06 -0.35
C VAL A 56 -4.63 11.64 -0.46
N ILE A 57 -3.84 11.23 0.53
CA ILE A 57 -3.39 9.84 0.70
C ILE A 57 -4.24 9.21 1.80
N ALA A 58 -4.84 8.07 1.49
CA ALA A 58 -5.59 7.29 2.47
C ALA A 58 -5.02 5.87 2.54
N LEU A 59 -4.75 5.41 3.76
CA LEU A 59 -4.32 4.05 4.00
C LEU A 59 -5.55 3.14 4.09
N SER A 60 -5.46 1.96 3.49
CA SER A 60 -6.48 0.92 3.60
C SER A 60 -5.84 -0.39 4.03
N GLN A 61 -6.44 -1.04 5.00
CA GLN A 61 -6.05 -2.39 5.39
C GLN A 61 -6.62 -3.43 4.42
N LEU A 62 -5.78 -4.36 3.97
CA LEU A 62 -6.21 -5.45 3.08
C LEU A 62 -7.06 -6.50 3.80
N SER A 63 -7.90 -7.19 3.04
CA SER A 63 -8.58 -8.40 3.49
C SER A 63 -7.57 -9.46 3.92
N ARG A 64 -7.84 -10.17 5.02
CA ARG A 64 -7.01 -11.32 5.46
C ARG A 64 -6.97 -12.46 4.44
N GLN A 65 -7.84 -12.45 3.43
CA GLN A 65 -7.83 -13.45 2.36
C GLN A 65 -6.53 -13.46 1.56
N VAL A 66 -5.81 -12.33 1.50
CA VAL A 66 -4.46 -12.29 0.91
C VAL A 66 -3.55 -13.32 1.56
N GLU A 67 -3.73 -13.58 2.86
CA GLU A 67 -2.92 -14.51 3.65
C GLU A 67 -3.22 -15.98 3.41
N ALA A 68 -4.29 -16.30 2.70
CA ALA A 68 -4.65 -17.67 2.35
C ALA A 68 -4.15 -18.09 0.96
N ARG A 69 -3.64 -17.15 0.16
CA ARG A 69 -3.12 -17.43 -1.19
C ARG A 69 -1.66 -17.92 -1.12
N ASP A 70 -1.27 -18.75 -2.09
CA ASP A 70 0.13 -19.15 -2.26
C ASP A 70 0.99 -17.91 -2.58
N ASN A 71 0.54 -17.12 -3.56
CA ASN A 71 1.14 -15.83 -3.84
C ASN A 71 0.50 -14.75 -2.95
N LYS A 72 1.28 -14.29 -1.96
CA LYS A 72 0.90 -13.26 -0.99
C LYS A 72 1.00 -11.83 -1.51
N ARG A 73 1.38 -11.63 -2.78
CA ARG A 73 1.44 -10.28 -3.38
C ARG A 73 0.03 -9.67 -3.44
N PRO A 74 -0.16 -8.47 -2.86
CA PRO A 74 -1.43 -7.77 -2.90
C PRO A 74 -1.89 -7.45 -4.32
N GLN A 75 -3.20 -7.49 -4.52
CA GLN A 75 -3.87 -7.12 -5.76
C GLN A 75 -5.13 -6.28 -5.45
N LEU A 76 -5.68 -5.61 -6.47
CA LEU A 76 -6.89 -4.78 -6.33
C LEU A 76 -8.06 -5.52 -5.68
N ALA A 77 -8.24 -6.81 -6.00
CA ALA A 77 -9.28 -7.65 -5.42
C ALA A 77 -9.16 -7.84 -3.88
N ASP A 78 -7.97 -7.64 -3.30
CA ASP A 78 -7.75 -7.78 -1.86
C ASP A 78 -8.28 -6.61 -1.04
N LEU A 79 -8.63 -5.50 -1.69
CA LEU A 79 -9.25 -4.35 -1.02
C LEU A 79 -10.72 -4.62 -0.63
N ARG A 80 -11.25 -5.83 -0.92
CA ARG A 80 -12.60 -6.38 -0.64
C ARG A 80 -13.58 -5.44 0.09
N GLU A 81 -14.78 -5.31 -0.48
CA GLU A 81 -15.82 -4.35 -0.09
C GLU A 81 -15.59 -2.93 -0.63
N SER A 82 -14.58 -2.76 -1.50
CA SER A 82 -14.09 -1.46 -1.92
C SER A 82 -14.02 -1.26 -3.44
N GLY A 83 -14.90 -1.88 -4.23
CA GLY A 83 -14.93 -1.60 -5.68
C GLY A 83 -14.97 -0.09 -5.98
N SER A 84 -15.55 0.69 -5.06
CA SER A 84 -15.48 2.14 -4.99
C SER A 84 -14.09 2.73 -4.79
N ILE A 85 -13.23 2.20 -3.91
CA ILE A 85 -11.82 2.63 -3.79
C ILE A 85 -11.14 2.52 -5.15
N GLU A 86 -11.27 1.36 -5.80
CA GLU A 86 -10.65 1.16 -7.10
C GLU A 86 -11.19 2.14 -8.13
N GLN A 87 -12.48 2.46 -8.15
CA GLN A 87 -13.06 3.41 -9.10
C GLN A 87 -12.66 4.86 -8.81
N ASP A 88 -12.72 5.27 -7.55
CA ASP A 88 -12.59 6.66 -7.11
C ASP A 88 -11.13 7.14 -7.02
N ALA A 89 -10.20 6.26 -6.63
CA ALA A 89 -8.80 6.61 -6.46
C ALA A 89 -8.11 6.86 -7.81
N ASP A 90 -7.25 7.88 -7.91
CA ASP A 90 -6.44 8.08 -9.12
C ASP A 90 -5.27 7.10 -9.17
N ILE A 91 -4.71 6.75 -8.00
CA ILE A 91 -3.57 5.84 -7.84
C ILE A 91 -3.89 4.87 -6.70
N VAL A 92 -3.57 3.59 -6.89
CA VAL A 92 -3.58 2.57 -5.83
C VAL A 92 -2.20 1.94 -5.77
N MET A 93 -1.59 1.99 -4.58
CA MET A 93 -0.28 1.42 -4.30
C MET A 93 -0.38 0.39 -3.19
N PHE A 94 0.36 -0.70 -3.32
CA PHE A 94 0.50 -1.72 -2.30
C PHE A 94 1.94 -1.78 -1.82
N VAL A 95 2.12 -1.97 -0.52
CA VAL A 95 3.42 -2.22 0.08
C VAL A 95 3.55 -3.73 0.30
N TYR A 96 4.61 -4.33 -0.23
CA TYR A 96 4.88 -5.76 -0.10
C TYR A 96 6.31 -5.98 0.38
N ARG A 97 6.49 -6.96 1.26
CA ARG A 97 7.80 -7.34 1.82
C ARG A 97 7.96 -8.84 1.75
N ASP A 98 8.70 -9.30 0.75
CA ASP A 98 8.91 -10.73 0.53
C ASP A 98 9.63 -11.39 1.72
N GLU A 99 10.62 -10.70 2.30
CA GLU A 99 11.33 -11.12 3.52
C GLU A 99 10.38 -11.51 4.66
N TYR A 100 9.27 -10.79 4.84
CA TYR A 100 8.30 -11.09 5.90
C TYR A 100 7.62 -12.44 5.66
N TYR A 101 7.25 -12.74 4.41
CA TYR A 101 6.59 -13.97 4.05
C TYR A 101 7.55 -15.16 4.05
N LEU A 102 8.76 -14.99 3.52
CA LEU A 102 9.79 -16.02 3.52
C LEU A 102 10.18 -16.45 4.94
N LYS A 103 10.35 -15.51 5.88
CA LYS A 103 10.64 -15.85 7.29
C LYS A 103 9.54 -16.67 7.96
N ASN A 104 8.28 -16.44 7.59
CA ASN A 104 7.15 -17.17 8.15
C ASN A 104 6.98 -18.57 7.53
N GLY A 105 7.67 -18.85 6.41
CA GLY A 105 7.59 -20.09 5.64
C GLY A 105 8.87 -20.92 5.68
N GLU A 106 9.71 -20.79 6.72
CA GLU A 106 10.97 -21.52 6.83
C GLU A 106 10.75 -23.04 6.77
N PRO A 107 11.36 -23.75 5.80
CA PRO A 107 11.30 -25.20 5.70
C PRO A 107 12.18 -25.86 6.78
N LYS A 108 12.06 -27.17 6.95
CA LYS A 108 12.87 -27.90 7.94
C LYS A 108 14.37 -27.68 7.69
N PRO A 109 15.15 -27.29 8.71
CA PRO A 109 16.60 -27.17 8.60
C PRO A 109 17.24 -28.44 8.06
N GLY A 110 18.08 -28.31 7.03
CA GLY A 110 18.78 -29.42 6.39
C GLY A 110 17.99 -30.17 5.30
N SER A 111 16.79 -29.72 4.93
CA SER A 111 16.13 -30.22 3.71
C SER A 111 16.74 -29.63 2.44
N ASP A 112 16.52 -30.27 1.29
CA ASP A 112 16.95 -29.74 -0.01
C ASP A 112 16.31 -28.37 -0.31
N GLU A 113 15.07 -28.17 0.14
CA GLU A 113 14.32 -26.91 -0.02
C GLU A 113 14.90 -25.75 0.81
N HIS A 114 15.58 -26.06 1.92
CA HIS A 114 16.16 -25.06 2.80
C HIS A 114 17.27 -24.25 2.10
N MET A 115 18.02 -24.86 1.19
CA MET A 115 19.07 -24.17 0.43
C MET A 115 18.50 -23.13 -0.53
N THR A 116 17.36 -23.43 -1.17
CA THR A 116 16.65 -22.48 -2.03
C THR A 116 16.03 -21.36 -1.20
N TRP A 117 15.31 -21.72 -0.13
CA TRP A 117 14.71 -20.74 0.78
C TRP A 117 15.73 -19.74 1.35
N GLN A 118 16.91 -20.22 1.75
CA GLN A 118 17.97 -19.35 2.29
C GLN A 118 18.44 -18.33 1.26
N ARG A 119 18.61 -18.75 0.00
CA ARG A 119 19.00 -17.84 -1.10
C ARG A 119 17.93 -16.78 -1.37
N ASP A 120 16.67 -17.20 -1.39
CA ASP A 120 15.54 -16.29 -1.63
C ASP A 120 15.40 -15.29 -0.48
N LEU A 121 15.53 -15.76 0.77
CA LEU A 121 15.50 -14.90 1.95
C LEU A 121 16.62 -13.86 1.95
N ASP A 122 17.85 -14.28 1.62
CA ASP A 122 18.99 -13.37 1.54
C ASP A 122 18.81 -12.35 0.40
N SER A 123 18.23 -12.75 -0.73
CA SER A 123 17.91 -11.85 -1.85
C SER A 123 16.82 -10.83 -1.49
N ALA A 124 15.82 -11.23 -0.70
CA ALA A 124 14.71 -10.38 -0.26
C ALA A 124 15.05 -9.48 0.94
N ARG A 125 16.17 -9.72 1.61
CA ARG A 125 16.54 -9.06 2.87
C ARG A 125 16.66 -7.55 2.70
N ASN A 126 16.08 -6.81 3.65
CA ASN A 126 16.07 -5.34 3.66
C ASN A 126 15.49 -4.71 2.38
N LYS A 127 14.66 -5.44 1.63
CA LYS A 127 13.96 -4.93 0.45
C LYS A 127 12.47 -4.89 0.71
N ALA A 128 11.82 -3.93 0.05
CA ALA A 128 10.38 -3.86 -0.06
C ALA A 128 10.00 -3.48 -1.49
N GLU A 129 8.75 -3.72 -1.83
CA GLU A 129 8.18 -3.35 -3.10
C GLU A 129 7.01 -2.40 -2.88
N LEU A 130 6.98 -1.34 -3.67
CA LEU A 130 5.81 -0.48 -3.85
C LEU A 130 5.18 -0.83 -5.20
N ILE A 131 4.11 -1.61 -5.14
CA ILE A 131 3.38 -2.09 -6.32
C ILE A 131 2.32 -1.07 -6.69
N ILE A 132 2.46 -0.41 -7.84
CA ILE A 132 1.46 0.48 -8.42
C ILE A 132 0.40 -0.39 -9.11
N GLY A 133 -0.65 -0.77 -8.38
CA GLY A 133 -1.73 -1.60 -8.89
C GLY A 133 -2.72 -0.84 -9.78
N LYS A 134 -2.86 0.48 -9.58
CA LYS A 134 -3.67 1.37 -10.43
C LYS A 134 -2.97 2.71 -10.61
N GLN A 135 -3.00 3.24 -11.82
CA GLN A 135 -2.56 4.59 -12.17
C GLN A 135 -3.49 5.14 -13.28
N ARG A 136 -4.32 6.14 -12.98
CA ARG A 136 -5.33 6.65 -13.92
C ARG A 136 -4.73 7.28 -15.18
N HIS A 137 -3.55 7.88 -15.06
CA HIS A 137 -2.90 8.68 -16.11
C HIS A 137 -1.46 8.21 -16.42
N GLY A 138 -1.17 6.92 -16.23
CA GLY A 138 0.18 6.40 -16.49
C GLY A 138 0.25 4.89 -16.37
N SER A 139 1.46 4.36 -16.38
CA SER A 139 1.71 2.93 -16.25
C SER A 139 1.59 2.45 -14.80
N THR A 140 1.14 1.21 -14.66
CA THR A 140 1.35 0.39 -13.46
C THR A 140 2.77 -0.18 -13.46
N GLY A 141 3.19 -0.75 -12.33
CA GLY A 141 4.53 -1.33 -12.20
C GLY A 141 4.91 -1.56 -10.75
N THR A 142 6.14 -2.01 -10.53
CA THR A 142 6.69 -2.27 -9.20
C THR A 142 7.95 -1.44 -9.02
N ILE A 143 8.02 -0.67 -7.94
CA ILE A 143 9.21 0.08 -7.53
C ILE A 143 9.86 -0.70 -6.38
N HIS A 144 11.15 -1.02 -6.52
CA HIS A 144 11.91 -1.65 -5.46
C HIS A 144 12.49 -0.58 -4.52
N LEU A 145 12.38 -0.82 -3.23
CA LEU A 145 12.78 0.08 -2.16
C LEU A 145 13.69 -0.66 -1.19
N SER A 146 14.57 0.07 -0.51
CA SER A 146 15.22 -0.44 0.69
C SER A 146 14.25 -0.35 1.87
N PHE A 147 14.32 -1.31 2.79
CA PHE A 147 13.53 -1.34 4.01
C PHE A 147 14.37 -1.73 5.22
N GLU A 148 14.51 -0.79 6.15
CA GLU A 148 15.23 -0.99 7.40
C GLU A 148 14.24 -1.35 8.52
N GLY A 149 14.05 -2.65 8.74
CA GLY A 149 13.05 -3.15 9.69
C GLY A 149 13.21 -2.67 11.13
N ALA A 150 14.43 -2.40 11.57
CA ALA A 150 14.70 -1.86 12.91
C ALA A 150 14.10 -0.45 13.13
N PHE A 151 13.91 0.32 12.05
CA PHE A 151 13.39 1.69 12.10
C PHE A 151 12.03 1.85 11.44
N THR A 152 11.50 0.78 10.83
CA THR A 152 10.28 0.82 10.00
C THR A 152 10.39 1.90 8.91
N ARG A 153 11.58 1.99 8.30
CA ARG A 153 11.94 3.05 7.35
C ARG A 153 12.08 2.47 5.94
N PHE A 154 11.41 3.09 4.99
CA PHE A 154 11.66 2.89 3.57
C PHE A 154 12.69 3.91 3.09
N GLY A 155 13.54 3.49 2.16
CA GLY A 155 14.50 4.36 1.49
C GLY A 155 14.64 3.99 0.03
N ASP A 156 15.40 4.80 -0.70
CA ASP A 156 15.79 4.47 -2.06
C ASP A 156 16.66 3.21 -2.03
N LEU A 157 16.45 2.34 -3.02
CA LEU A 157 17.32 1.20 -3.22
C LEU A 157 18.45 1.67 -4.13
N ASP A 158 19.64 1.88 -3.58
CA ASP A 158 20.85 2.13 -4.37
C ASP A 158 21.19 0.86 -5.16
N GLU A 159 20.58 0.69 -6.32
CA GLU A 159 21.10 -0.19 -7.35
C GLU A 159 22.31 0.51 -7.97
N GLN A 160 23.47 0.45 -7.31
CA GLN A 160 24.70 0.70 -8.06
C GLN A 160 24.75 -0.36 -9.16
N PRO A 161 24.74 0.02 -10.46
CA PRO A 161 24.98 -0.95 -11.52
C PRO A 161 26.33 -1.57 -11.22
N GLN A 162 26.33 -2.89 -11.01
CA GLN A 162 27.54 -3.66 -10.78
C GLN A 162 28.47 -3.38 -11.97
N SER A 163 29.51 -2.61 -11.67
CA SER A 163 30.52 -2.05 -12.55
C SER A 163 30.75 -2.82 -13.86
N ALA A 164 30.42 -2.18 -14.98
CA ALA A 164 31.14 -2.38 -16.23
C ALA A 164 32.55 -1.77 -16.08
N TYR A 165 33.38 -2.42 -15.28
CA TYR A 165 34.82 -2.24 -15.21
C TYR A 165 35.46 -3.62 -15.18
N ASP A 166 35.36 -4.32 -16.31
CA ASP A 166 36.39 -5.25 -16.72
C ASP A 166 36.96 -4.67 -18.02
N GLU A 167 38.25 -4.33 -17.97
CA GLU A 167 39.08 -3.84 -19.09
C GLU A 167 39.17 -4.84 -20.25
#